data_AF-A0A6C8EP39-F1
#
_entry.id   AF-A0A6C8EP39-F1
#
_cell.length_a   1.000
_cell.length_b   1.000
_cell.length_c   1.000
_cell.angle_alpha   90.00
_cell.angle_beta   90.00
_cell.angle_gamma   90.00
#
_symmetry.space_group_name_H-M   'P 1'
#
loop_
_entity.id
_entity.type
_entity.pdbx_description
1 polymer ?
#
loop_
_entity_poly.entity_id
_entity_poly.type
_entity_poly.pdbx_seq_one_letter_code
_entity_poly.pdbx_strand_id
1 'polypeptide(L)'
;MIYFLLAIYSAVFMSFIQVAGECFPVKKSFLFRFSECNYCQKTLAFYHIIPIFSFLFFRGKSRCCERPIPIIYFLMELVTPIYIILLYIQFSFSYSFLLYYIIYYFLAFFFITDIFYLYVPNSILIVFFCVLAIIATLYNQTLMALIYSGGISCLFYLLFFIIFRKGIGLGDIKILIILST
;
A
#
# COMPACT_ATOMS: atom_id res chain seq x y z
N MET A 1 -10.70 -7.98 22.29
CA MET A 1 -10.54 -9.07 21.31
C MET A 1 -10.42 -8.55 19.87
N ILE A 2 -11.39 -7.78 19.36
CA ILE A 2 -11.38 -7.25 17.98
C ILE A 2 -10.12 -6.43 17.64
N TYR A 3 -9.70 -5.51 18.51
CA TYR A 3 -8.49 -4.70 18.27
C TYR A 3 -7.23 -5.53 18.05
N PHE A 4 -7.06 -6.60 18.84
CA PHE A 4 -5.90 -7.49 18.74
C PHE A 4 -5.90 -8.28 17.41
N LEU A 5 -7.07 -8.78 17.00
CA LEU A 5 -7.24 -9.46 15.72
C LEU A 5 -6.98 -8.52 14.54
N LEU A 6 -7.50 -7.29 14.59
CA LEU A 6 -7.25 -6.26 13.58
C LEU A 6 -5.76 -5.93 13.48
N ALA A 7 -5.07 -5.79 14.62
CA ALA A 7 -3.64 -5.50 14.65
C ALA A 7 -2.82 -6.62 14.00
N ILE A 8 -3.09 -7.89 14.34
CA ILE A 8 -2.38 -9.03 13.75
C ILE A 8 -2.66 -9.11 12.24
N TYR A 9 -3.93 -9.08 11.86
CA TYR A 9 -4.31 -9.24 10.46
C TYR A 9 -3.72 -8.13 9.58
N SER A 10 -3.79 -6.89 10.05
CA SER A 10 -3.27 -5.74 9.32
C SER A 10 -1.74 -5.75 9.20
N ALA A 11 -1.02 -6.20 10.24
CA ALA A 11 0.43 -6.39 10.19
C ALA A 11 0.83 -7.49 9.20
N VAL A 12 0.15 -8.64 9.22
CA VAL A 12 0.41 -9.75 8.29
C VAL A 12 0.14 -9.32 6.85
N PHE A 13 -0.98 -8.63 6.61
CA PHE A 13 -1.33 -8.15 5.28
C PHE A 13 -0.35 -7.08 4.78
N MET A 14 0.13 -6.19 5.65
CA MET A 14 1.17 -5.21 5.30
C MET A 14 2.50 -5.89 4.94
N SER A 15 2.91 -6.92 5.69
CA SER A 15 4.13 -7.69 5.40
C SER A 15 4.06 -8.34 4.01
N PHE A 16 2.88 -8.88 3.65
CA PHE A 16 2.63 -9.39 2.29
C PHE A 16 2.72 -8.29 1.22
N ILE A 17 2.14 -7.11 1.47
CA ILE A 17 2.17 -5.98 0.53
C ILE A 17 3.59 -5.46 0.30
N GLN A 18 4.44 -5.49 1.31
CA GLN A 18 5.87 -5.17 1.16
C GLN A 18 6.57 -6.10 0.18
N VAL A 19 6.39 -7.42 0.35
CA VAL A 19 6.95 -8.40 -0.57
C VAL A 19 6.38 -8.22 -1.98
N ALA A 20 5.07 -7.99 -2.11
CA ALA A 20 4.43 -7.73 -3.39
C ALA A 20 4.99 -6.46 -4.07
N GLY A 21 5.13 -5.36 -3.32
CA GLY A 21 5.65 -4.08 -3.82
C GLY A 21 7.09 -4.20 -4.33
N GLU A 22 7.91 -5.04 -3.71
CA GLU A 22 9.27 -5.26 -4.20
C GLU A 22 9.35 -6.22 -5.38
N CYS A 23 8.54 -7.28 -5.38
CA CYS A 23 8.60 -8.30 -6.43
C CYS A 23 7.94 -7.84 -7.73
N PHE A 24 6.91 -6.99 -7.63
CA PHE A 24 6.09 -6.59 -8.78
C PHE A 24 6.88 -5.84 -9.88
N PRO A 25 7.68 -4.80 -9.57
CA PRO A 25 8.44 -4.07 -10.59
C PRO A 25 9.46 -4.95 -11.32
N VAL A 26 10.06 -5.92 -10.62
CA VAL A 26 11.03 -6.86 -11.18
C VAL A 26 10.41 -8.14 -11.74
N LYS A 27 9.07 -8.21 -11.86
CA LYS A 27 8.30 -9.35 -12.38
C LYS A 27 8.62 -10.69 -11.70
N LYS A 28 9.01 -10.65 -10.42
CA LYS A 28 9.22 -11.86 -9.63
C LYS A 28 7.89 -12.36 -9.10
N SER A 29 7.74 -13.69 -9.04
CA SER A 29 6.56 -14.31 -8.43
C SER A 29 6.54 -14.04 -6.92
N PHE A 30 5.40 -13.58 -6.41
CA PHE A 30 5.19 -13.33 -4.98
C PHE A 30 4.02 -14.15 -4.39
N LEU A 31 3.14 -14.70 -5.24
CA LEU A 31 1.93 -15.42 -4.80
C LEU A 31 2.19 -16.84 -4.29
N PHE A 32 3.15 -17.55 -4.87
CA PHE A 32 3.36 -18.99 -4.62
C PHE A 32 4.80 -19.33 -4.24
N ARG A 33 5.47 -18.42 -3.53
CA ARG A 33 6.87 -18.58 -3.13
C ARG A 33 7.01 -18.42 -1.62
N PHE A 34 7.88 -19.24 -1.02
CA PHE A 34 8.36 -18.96 0.33
C PHE A 34 9.12 -17.64 0.37
N SER A 35 8.98 -16.88 1.45
CA SER A 35 9.77 -15.65 1.61
C SER A 35 11.25 -16.01 1.64
N GLU A 36 12.01 -15.38 0.78
CA GLU A 36 13.46 -15.55 0.69
C GLU A 36 14.16 -14.25 1.06
N CYS A 37 15.36 -14.35 1.59
CA CYS A 37 16.14 -13.16 1.84
C CYS A 37 16.60 -12.53 0.52
N ASN A 38 16.34 -11.23 0.36
CA ASN A 38 16.74 -10.42 -0.80
C ASN A 38 18.25 -10.45 -1.11
N TYR A 39 19.09 -10.80 -0.13
CA TYR A 39 20.54 -10.82 -0.28
C TYR A 39 21.12 -12.23 -0.45
N CYS A 40 20.70 -13.17 0.40
CA CYS A 40 21.30 -14.50 0.47
C CYS A 40 20.50 -15.55 -0.31
N GLN A 41 19.28 -15.20 -0.76
CA GLN A 41 18.32 -16.08 -1.44
C GLN A 41 17.98 -17.38 -0.68
N LYS A 42 18.37 -17.50 0.59
CA LYS A 42 17.91 -18.60 1.44
C LYS A 42 16.44 -18.37 1.79
N THR A 43 15.70 -19.46 1.79
CA THR A 43 14.33 -19.52 2.32
C THR A 43 14.32 -19.18 3.80
N LEU A 44 13.42 -18.29 4.19
CA LEU A 44 13.24 -17.86 5.57
C LEU A 44 12.22 -18.78 6.25
N ALA A 45 12.56 -19.28 7.44
CA ALA A 45 11.59 -19.96 8.28
C ALA A 45 10.48 -18.98 8.71
N PHE A 46 9.27 -19.49 8.96
CA PHE A 46 8.11 -18.64 9.27
C PHE A 46 8.32 -17.70 10.46
N TYR A 47 9.06 -18.13 11.50
CA TYR A 47 9.40 -17.28 12.65
C TYR A 47 10.27 -16.06 12.27
N HIS A 48 10.99 -16.10 11.15
CA HIS A 48 11.76 -14.96 10.63
C HIS A 48 10.90 -13.95 9.86
N ILE A 49 9.64 -14.27 9.58
CA ILE A 49 8.71 -13.45 8.79
C ILE A 49 7.59 -12.90 9.69
N ILE A 50 7.62 -13.17 11.00
CA ILE A 50 6.64 -12.61 11.93
C ILE A 50 6.81 -11.08 11.93
N PRO A 51 5.76 -10.32 11.54
CA PRO A 51 5.84 -8.86 11.49
C PRO A 51 6.25 -8.28 12.83
N ILE A 52 7.00 -7.18 12.84
CA ILE A 52 7.49 -6.44 14.03
C ILE A 52 8.50 -7.24 14.87
N PHE A 53 8.18 -8.48 15.25
CA PHE A 53 9.00 -9.34 16.12
C PHE A 53 10.32 -9.76 15.46
N SER A 54 10.28 -10.13 14.18
CA SER A 54 11.49 -10.53 13.45
C SER A 54 12.52 -9.40 13.43
N PHE A 55 12.10 -8.16 13.14
CA PHE A 55 12.98 -7.00 13.09
C PHE A 55 13.60 -6.69 14.46
N LEU A 56 12.79 -6.69 15.53
CA LEU A 56 13.27 -6.42 16.90
C LEU A 56 14.24 -7.51 17.39
N PHE A 57 13.88 -8.78 17.18
CA PHE A 57 14.66 -9.91 17.67
C PHE A 57 16.01 -10.04 16.95
N PHE A 58 16.05 -9.80 15.64
CA PHE A 58 17.29 -9.82 14.86
C PHE A 58 17.98 -8.46 14.77
N ARG A 59 17.55 -7.47 15.58
CA ARG A 59 18.14 -6.12 15.67
C ARG A 59 18.29 -5.43 14.30
N GLY A 60 17.26 -5.54 13.47
CA GLY A 60 17.23 -4.96 12.13
C GLY A 60 18.18 -5.62 11.13
N LYS A 61 18.65 -6.84 11.38
CA LYS A 61 19.49 -7.62 10.47
C LYS A 61 18.80 -8.91 10.05
N SER A 62 19.09 -9.38 8.84
CA SER A 62 18.62 -10.70 8.42
C SER A 62 19.36 -11.79 9.20
N ARG A 63 18.66 -12.84 9.63
CA ARG A 63 19.31 -13.94 10.35
C ARG A 63 20.22 -14.79 9.46
N CYS A 64 19.95 -14.85 8.15
CA CYS A 64 20.71 -15.70 7.23
C CYS A 64 22.06 -15.14 6.81
N CYS A 65 22.20 -13.82 6.68
CA CYS A 65 23.39 -13.17 6.13
C CYS A 65 23.78 -11.89 6.85
N GLU A 66 23.11 -11.56 7.97
CA GLU A 66 23.40 -10.43 8.86
C GLU A 66 23.35 -9.05 8.19
N ARG A 67 22.81 -8.98 6.97
CA ARG A 67 22.64 -7.71 6.27
C ARG A 67 21.49 -6.92 6.86
N PRO A 68 21.59 -5.58 6.87
CA PRO A 68 20.54 -4.73 7.42
C PRO A 68 19.25 -4.88 6.62
N ILE A 69 18.13 -5.00 7.34
CA ILE A 69 16.79 -4.92 6.79
C ILE A 69 16.40 -3.44 6.75
N PRO A 70 15.85 -2.92 5.64
CA PRO A 70 15.47 -1.51 5.58
C PRO A 70 14.43 -1.17 6.65
N ILE A 71 14.65 -0.06 7.37
CA ILE A 71 13.80 0.33 8.52
C ILE A 71 12.34 0.62 8.12
N ILE A 72 12.12 0.96 6.85
CA ILE A 72 10.80 1.21 6.27
C ILE A 72 9.87 0.01 6.45
N TYR A 73 10.39 -1.22 6.39
CA TYR A 73 9.58 -2.43 6.59
C TYR A 73 8.99 -2.46 8.00
N PHE A 74 9.84 -2.25 9.00
CA PHE A 74 9.44 -2.20 10.40
C PHE A 74 8.46 -1.05 10.67
N LEU A 75 8.73 0.13 10.12
CA LEU A 75 7.86 1.30 10.28
C LEU A 75 6.48 1.04 9.69
N MET A 76 6.40 0.49 8.48
CA MET A 76 5.11 0.21 7.84
C MET A 76 4.34 -0.92 8.55
N GLU A 77 5.03 -1.97 9.01
CA GLU A 77 4.41 -3.04 9.81
C GLU A 77 3.87 -2.55 11.17
N LEU A 78 4.44 -1.46 11.72
CA LEU A 78 3.98 -0.86 12.98
C LEU A 78 2.88 0.18 12.75
N VAL A 79 3.07 1.09 11.79
CA VAL A 79 2.13 2.18 11.47
C VAL A 79 0.80 1.62 10.95
N THR A 80 0.83 0.53 10.17
CA THR A 80 -0.39 -0.04 9.59
C THR A 80 -1.41 -0.49 10.64
N PRO A 81 -1.06 -1.37 11.61
CA PRO A 81 -1.95 -1.72 12.71
C PRO A 81 -2.51 -0.52 13.46
N ILE A 82 -1.66 0.47 13.77
CA ILE A 82 -2.09 1.68 14.47
C ILE A 82 -3.14 2.42 13.64
N TYR A 83 -2.88 2.64 12.35
CA TYR A 83 -3.79 3.35 11.47
C TYR A 83 -5.13 2.60 11.31
N ILE A 84 -5.11 1.28 11.09
CA ILE A 84 -6.34 0.48 10.97
C ILE A 84 -7.15 0.48 12.28
N ILE A 85 -6.49 0.43 13.44
CA ILE A 85 -7.17 0.54 14.73
C ILE A 85 -7.81 1.91 14.90
N LEU A 86 -7.12 3.00 14.54
CA LEU A 86 -7.67 4.36 14.59
C LEU A 86 -8.88 4.51 13.66
N LEU A 87 -8.80 3.98 12.44
CA LEU A 87 -9.94 3.92 11.52
C LEU A 87 -11.12 3.16 12.14
N TYR A 88 -10.85 2.04 12.80
CA TYR A 88 -11.91 1.25 13.45
C TYR A 88 -12.54 2.00 14.63
N ILE A 89 -11.76 2.74 15.42
CA ILE A 89 -12.29 3.55 16.52
C ILE A 89 -13.23 4.65 15.99
N GLN A 90 -12.84 5.29 14.88
CA GLN A 90 -13.60 6.42 14.34
C GLN A 90 -14.84 5.98 13.56
N PHE A 91 -14.72 4.94 12.74
CA PHE A 91 -15.74 4.55 11.77
C PHE A 91 -16.41 3.21 12.07
N SER A 92 -15.91 2.43 13.03
CA SER A 92 -16.33 1.04 13.28
C SER A 92 -16.32 0.21 11.98
N PHE A 93 -17.07 -0.89 11.88
CA PHE A 93 -17.22 -1.63 10.61
C PHE A 93 -18.26 -0.97 9.68
N SER A 94 -18.09 0.32 9.40
CA SER A 94 -18.94 1.05 8.44
C SER A 94 -18.37 1.02 7.02
N TYR A 95 -19.14 1.54 6.08
CA TYR A 95 -18.69 1.79 4.71
C TYR A 95 -17.40 2.61 4.65
N SER A 96 -17.35 3.72 5.39
CA SER A 96 -16.18 4.61 5.42
C SER A 96 -14.93 3.88 5.89
N PHE A 97 -15.07 2.96 6.85
CA PHE A 97 -13.95 2.11 7.27
C PHE A 97 -13.43 1.25 6.11
N LEU A 98 -14.31 0.54 5.40
CA LEU A 98 -13.92 -0.33 4.30
C LEU A 98 -13.27 0.45 3.14
N LEU A 99 -13.81 1.63 2.83
CA LEU A 99 -13.26 2.52 1.81
C LEU A 99 -11.84 2.99 2.18
N TYR A 100 -11.64 3.53 3.39
CA TYR A 100 -10.31 4.00 3.82
C TYR A 100 -9.32 2.86 4.04
N TYR A 101 -9.80 1.70 4.48
CA TYR A 101 -9.00 0.48 4.60
C TYR A 101 -8.43 0.07 3.24
N ILE A 102 -9.26 0.00 2.20
CA ILE A 102 -8.83 -0.36 0.84
C ILE A 102 -7.88 0.69 0.26
N ILE A 103 -8.23 1.97 0.35
CA ILE A 103 -7.38 3.07 -0.13
C ILE A 103 -6.00 3.01 0.52
N TYR A 104 -5.94 2.78 1.83
CA TYR A 104 -4.68 2.70 2.56
C TYR A 104 -3.74 1.63 2.01
N TYR A 105 -4.25 0.42 1.73
CA TYR A 105 -3.40 -0.66 1.25
C TYR A 105 -2.90 -0.46 -0.18
N PHE A 106 -3.70 0.14 -1.06
CA PHE A 106 -3.22 0.55 -2.39
C PHE A 106 -2.14 1.63 -2.29
N LEU A 107 -2.35 2.63 -1.43
CA LEU A 107 -1.36 3.69 -1.21
C LEU A 107 -0.08 3.14 -0.58
N ALA A 108 -0.19 2.24 0.39
CA ALA A 108 0.96 1.58 0.98
C ALA A 108 1.76 0.80 -0.07
N PHE A 109 1.09 0.08 -0.97
CA PHE A 109 1.73 -0.60 -2.09
C PHE A 109 2.50 0.40 -2.98
N PHE A 110 1.85 1.51 -3.39
CA PHE A 110 2.50 2.53 -4.22
C PHE A 110 3.69 3.21 -3.52
N PHE A 111 3.55 3.48 -2.23
CA PHE A 111 4.61 4.04 -1.39
C PHE A 111 5.85 3.13 -1.36
N ILE A 112 5.63 1.82 -1.23
CA ILE A 112 6.72 0.83 -1.25
C ILE A 112 7.38 0.78 -2.63
N THR A 113 6.61 0.68 -3.71
CA THR A 113 7.19 0.66 -5.06
C THR A 113 7.94 1.95 -5.40
N ASP A 114 7.45 3.09 -4.93
CA ASP A 114 8.07 4.39 -5.18
C ASP A 114 9.37 4.56 -4.39
N ILE A 115 9.41 4.18 -3.10
CA ILE A 115 10.63 4.25 -2.29
C ILE A 115 11.77 3.38 -2.85
N PHE A 116 11.46 2.17 -3.31
CA PHE A 116 12.49 1.23 -3.75
C PHE A 116 12.86 1.38 -5.24
N TYR A 117 11.92 1.81 -6.09
CA TYR A 117 12.10 1.80 -7.55
C TYR A 117 11.71 3.10 -8.24
N LEU A 118 11.21 4.12 -7.52
CA LEU A 118 10.67 5.38 -8.08
C LEU A 118 9.69 5.12 -9.22
N TYR A 119 8.85 4.10 -9.04
CA TYR A 119 8.00 3.54 -10.09
C TYR A 119 6.59 3.26 -9.56
N VAL A 120 5.60 3.79 -10.27
CA VAL A 120 4.17 3.53 -10.01
C VAL A 120 3.61 2.62 -11.12
N PRO A 121 3.30 1.35 -10.83
CA PRO A 121 2.80 0.41 -11.83
C PRO A 121 1.39 0.77 -12.31
N ASN A 122 1.27 1.11 -13.60
CA ASN A 122 -0.01 1.46 -14.21
C ASN A 122 -1.06 0.35 -14.11
N SER A 123 -0.66 -0.93 -14.13
CA SER A 123 -1.58 -2.07 -14.02
C SER A 123 -2.31 -2.10 -12.67
N ILE A 124 -1.58 -1.85 -11.57
CA ILE A 124 -2.18 -1.79 -10.23
C ILE A 124 -2.98 -0.50 -10.05
N LEU A 125 -2.53 0.59 -10.68
CA LEU A 125 -3.26 1.85 -10.71
C LEU A 125 -4.63 1.74 -11.40
N ILE A 126 -4.72 0.97 -12.49
CA ILE A 126 -6.01 0.64 -13.15
C ILE A 126 -6.89 -0.20 -12.22
N VAL A 127 -6.32 -1.22 -11.56
CA VAL A 127 -7.08 -2.05 -10.60
C VAL A 127 -7.62 -1.17 -9.46
N PHE A 128 -6.80 -0.26 -8.93
CA PHE A 128 -7.22 0.67 -7.88
C PHE A 128 -8.41 1.53 -8.32
N PHE A 129 -8.36 2.11 -9.53
CA PHE A 129 -9.47 2.85 -10.10
C PHE A 129 -10.74 2.01 -10.24
N CYS A 130 -10.64 0.78 -10.78
CA CYS A 130 -11.80 -0.10 -10.91
C CYS A 130 -12.43 -0.43 -9.56
N VAL A 131 -11.61 -0.70 -8.54
CA VAL A 131 -12.10 -0.98 -7.18
C VAL A 131 -12.83 0.23 -6.61
N LEU A 132 -12.28 1.44 -6.72
CA LEU A 132 -12.96 2.66 -6.25
C LEU A 132 -14.27 2.93 -7.03
N ALA A 133 -14.27 2.75 -8.35
CA ALA A 133 -15.47 2.93 -9.17
C ALA A 133 -16.58 1.93 -8.80
N ILE A 134 -16.24 0.67 -8.52
CA ILE A 134 -17.20 -0.34 -8.02
C ILE A 134 -17.74 0.08 -6.65
N ILE A 135 -16.87 0.52 -5.75
CA ILE A 135 -17.27 0.98 -4.41
C ILE A 135 -18.15 2.24 -4.51
N ALA A 136 -17.90 3.16 -5.45
CA ALA A 136 -18.73 4.33 -5.64
C ALA A 136 -20.12 3.99 -6.19
N THR A 137 -20.20 3.07 -7.15
CA THR A 137 -21.48 2.64 -7.75
C THR A 137 -22.35 1.85 -6.79
N LEU A 138 -21.77 0.97 -5.96
CA LEU A 138 -22.50 0.21 -4.94
C LEU A 138 -23.16 1.10 -3.88
N TYR A 139 -22.67 2.34 -3.70
CA TYR A 139 -23.15 3.28 -2.70
C TYR A 139 -23.94 4.45 -3.32
N ASN A 140 -24.51 4.22 -4.50
CA ASN A 140 -25.43 5.14 -5.19
C ASN A 140 -24.86 6.54 -5.46
N GLN A 141 -23.54 6.66 -5.64
CA GLN A 141 -23.03 7.87 -6.29
C GLN A 141 -23.50 7.88 -7.75
N THR A 142 -24.06 9.01 -8.18
CA THR A 142 -24.50 9.15 -9.57
C THR A 142 -23.28 9.10 -10.48
N LEU A 143 -23.36 8.37 -11.59
CA LEU A 143 -22.29 8.34 -12.60
C LEU A 143 -21.89 9.76 -13.04
N MET A 144 -22.84 10.69 -13.02
CA MET A 144 -22.60 12.08 -13.32
C MET A 144 -21.68 12.76 -12.29
N ALA A 145 -21.85 12.46 -10.99
CA ALA A 145 -20.97 12.99 -9.95
C ALA A 145 -19.52 12.50 -10.11
N LEU A 146 -19.32 11.23 -10.48
CA LEU A 146 -17.99 10.66 -10.77
C LEU A 146 -17.33 11.33 -11.97
N ILE A 147 -18.10 11.63 -13.02
CA ILE A 147 -17.58 12.30 -14.23
C ILE A 147 -17.21 13.76 -13.91
N TYR A 148 -18.03 14.46 -13.12
CA TYR A 148 -17.74 15.83 -12.71
C TYR A 148 -16.53 15.90 -11.77
N SER A 149 -16.46 15.04 -10.74
CA SER A 149 -15.34 15.03 -9.80
C SER A 149 -14.02 14.67 -10.49
N GLY A 150 -14.01 13.61 -11.30
CA GLY A 150 -12.84 13.19 -12.09
C GLY A 150 -12.44 14.18 -13.17
N GLY A 151 -13.40 14.87 -13.79
CA GLY A 151 -13.14 15.90 -14.80
C GLY A 151 -12.51 17.15 -14.21
N ILE A 152 -13.06 17.64 -13.09
CA ILE A 152 -12.56 18.84 -12.39
C ILE A 152 -11.17 18.58 -11.82
N SER A 153 -10.95 17.42 -11.22
CA SER A 153 -9.64 17.07 -10.66
C SER A 153 -8.59 16.90 -11.76
N CYS A 154 -8.90 16.22 -12.87
CA CYS A 154 -7.99 16.08 -14.00
C CYS A 154 -7.54 17.45 -14.53
N LEU A 155 -8.48 18.39 -14.67
CA LEU A 155 -8.21 19.75 -15.14
C LEU A 155 -7.34 20.53 -14.14
N PHE A 156 -7.63 20.42 -12.84
CA PHE A 156 -6.83 21.02 -11.77
C PHE A 156 -5.40 20.45 -11.72
N TYR A 157 -5.24 19.15 -11.91
CA TYR A 157 -3.92 18.50 -11.91
C TYR A 157 -3.12 18.78 -13.18
N LEU A 158 -3.76 18.90 -14.35
CA LEU A 158 -3.11 19.36 -15.58
C LEU A 158 -2.57 20.78 -15.43
N LEU A 159 -3.34 21.67 -14.79
CA LEU A 159 -2.89 23.01 -14.40
C LEU A 159 -1.66 22.94 -13.48
N PHE A 160 -1.72 22.11 -12.43
CA PHE A 160 -0.59 21.92 -11.51
C PHE A 160 0.65 21.35 -12.20
N PHE A 161 0.49 20.43 -13.15
CA PHE A 161 1.61 19.88 -13.92
C PHE A 161 2.27 20.93 -14.82
N ILE A 162 1.48 21.82 -15.44
CA ILE A 162 1.99 22.91 -16.26
C ILE A 162 2.77 23.92 -15.40
N ILE A 163 2.26 24.23 -14.19
CA ILE A 163 2.87 25.19 -13.25
C ILE A 163 4.13 24.61 -12.59
N PHE A 164 4.08 23.36 -12.12
CA PHE A 164 5.14 22.69 -11.37
C PHE A 164 5.90 21.64 -12.20
N ARG A 165 6.18 21.97 -13.47
CA ARG A 165 6.78 21.11 -14.51
C ARG A 165 8.00 20.28 -14.11
N LYS A 166 8.75 20.70 -13.08
CA LYS A 166 9.97 20.03 -12.58
C LYS A 166 9.87 19.48 -11.16
N GLY A 167 8.74 19.70 -10.47
CA GLY A 167 8.60 19.42 -9.03
C GLY A 167 7.77 18.18 -8.70
N ILE A 168 6.89 17.74 -9.60
CA ILE A 168 5.91 16.68 -9.30
C ILE A 168 6.12 15.48 -10.24
N GLY A 169 6.17 14.28 -9.68
CA GLY A 169 6.24 13.05 -10.43
C GLY A 169 4.93 12.77 -11.17
N LEU A 170 5.01 12.30 -12.41
CA LEU A 170 3.82 11.88 -13.18
C LEU A 170 3.05 10.74 -12.48
N GLY A 171 3.70 9.97 -11.60
CA GLY A 171 3.06 8.95 -10.76
C GLY A 171 2.09 9.57 -9.75
N ASP A 172 2.54 10.58 -9.02
CA ASP A 172 1.74 11.28 -7.99
C ASP A 172 0.45 11.85 -8.58
N ILE A 173 0.56 12.47 -9.78
CA ILE A 173 -0.60 13.03 -10.50
C ILE A 173 -1.63 11.94 -10.78
N LYS A 174 -1.21 10.76 -11.23
CA LYS A 174 -2.14 9.67 -11.54
C LYS A 174 -2.86 9.15 -10.30
N ILE A 175 -2.13 9.01 -9.18
CA ILE A 175 -2.72 8.56 -7.91
C ILE A 175 -3.75 9.59 -7.41
N LEU A 176 -3.40 10.87 -7.50
CA LEU A 176 -4.28 11.97 -7.07
C LEU A 176 -5.55 12.10 -7.92
N ILE A 177 -5.47 11.87 -9.23
CA ILE A 177 -6.64 11.81 -10.10
C ILE A 177 -7.57 10.68 -9.66
N ILE A 178 -7.05 9.50 -9.36
CA ILE A 178 -7.88 8.35 -8.96
C ILE A 178 -8.47 8.54 -7.55
N LEU A 179 -7.76 9.17 -6.63
CA LEU A 179 -8.29 9.46 -5.30
C LEU A 179 -9.47 10.47 -5.31
N SER A 180 -9.57 11.27 -6.36
CA SER A 180 -10.61 12.29 -6.48
C SER A 180 -11.93 11.80 -7.08
N THR A 181 -11.96 10.54 -7.57
CA THR A 181 -13.17 9.89 -8.10
C THR A 181 -13.89 9.15 -7.01
#